data_AF-A0A9N9CA61-F1
#
_entry.id   AF-A0A9N9CA61-F1
#
_cell.length_a   1.000
_cell.length_b   1.000
_cell.length_c   1.000
_cell.angle_alpha   90.00
_cell.angle_beta   90.00
_cell.angle_gamma   90.00
#
_symmetry.space_group_name_H-M   'P 1'
#
loop_
_entity.id
_entity.type
_entity.pdbx_description
1 polymer ?
#
loop_
_entity_poly.entity_id
_entity_poly.type
_entity_poly.pdbx_seq_one_letter_code
_entity_poly.pdbx_strand_id
1 'polypeptide(L)'
;MVNAQEYIERNFPKNVKEISAISSQLEGHLDLSEYPNLTIVDLGCNSRLTSLQLSNSSGIKYISIFDTGIYNFSFLAYTPNIHSICLPRAGDKIGEPTGNVYFSKALRDSCQENYKLQTSLRQSNRQIQTQLDQEIKKNCDNTQRIKELEQQLAIVQQENQEKNQINELSNIALPNSPDHFTKLKQEIIRLKVQELAPKVRNESTKVVKLIEEAKNKAGNFSSIVDLILETQKQIVQNSVTSQRDIFFGKMEAYRTILESVLSKEELQTLLNKQTEFLELEKHLKSLQL
;
A
#
# COMPACT_ATOMS: atom_id res chain seq x y z
N MET A 1 60.97 37.08 8.86
CA MET A 1 60.19 35.87 8.50
C MET A 1 60.39 34.87 9.60
N VAL A 2 59.31 34.23 10.04
CA VAL A 2 59.33 33.30 11.16
C VAL A 2 58.53 32.07 10.77
N ASN A 3 59.07 30.88 11.04
CA ASN A 3 58.32 29.64 10.88
C ASN A 3 57.02 29.72 11.72
N ALA A 4 55.88 29.47 11.08
CA ALA A 4 54.57 29.64 11.73
C ALA A 4 54.38 28.76 12.97
N GLN A 5 54.79 27.49 12.88
CA GLN A 5 54.63 26.53 13.98
C GLN A 5 55.48 26.92 15.18
N GLU A 6 56.77 27.18 14.96
CA GLU A 6 57.72 27.57 16.01
C GLU A 6 57.27 28.86 16.71
N TYR A 7 56.75 29.83 15.95
CA TYR A 7 56.21 31.07 16.52
C TYR A 7 55.04 30.78 17.45
N ILE A 8 54.09 29.95 17.03
CA ILE A 8 52.88 29.67 17.80
C ILE A 8 53.21 28.90 19.09
N GLU A 9 54.06 27.87 19.00
CA GLU A 9 54.49 27.08 20.16
C GLU A 9 55.26 27.88 21.20
N ARG A 10 56.04 28.87 20.76
CA ARG A 10 56.82 29.73 21.65
C ARG A 10 55.97 30.77 22.39
N ASN A 11 54.90 31.25 21.75
CA ASN A 11 54.16 32.42 22.23
C ASN A 11 52.80 32.10 22.86
N PHE A 12 52.23 30.91 22.63
CA PHE A 12 50.90 30.55 23.10
C PHE A 12 50.88 29.23 23.88
N PRO A 13 50.31 29.19 25.10
CA PRO A 13 50.14 27.94 25.83
C PRO A 13 49.06 27.07 25.20
N LYS A 14 49.16 25.74 25.35
CA LYS A 14 48.24 24.76 24.71
C LYS A 14 46.77 24.91 25.12
N ASN A 15 46.49 25.53 26.27
CA ASN A 15 45.13 25.75 26.78
C ASN A 15 44.53 27.12 26.38
N VAL A 16 45.19 27.88 25.50
CA VAL A 16 44.73 29.22 25.09
C VAL A 16 43.38 29.15 24.36
N LYS A 17 42.56 30.19 24.54
CA LYS A 17 41.26 30.34 23.85
C LYS A 17 41.34 31.16 22.57
N GLU A 18 42.41 31.93 22.40
CA GLU A 18 42.59 32.87 21.31
C GLU A 18 44.06 32.86 20.86
N ILE A 19 44.26 32.74 19.56
CA ILE A 19 45.55 32.94 18.91
C ILE A 19 45.38 34.10 17.94
N SER A 20 46.11 35.18 18.20
CA SER A 20 46.20 36.34 17.31
C SER A 20 47.66 36.61 16.98
N ALA A 21 48.02 36.39 15.71
CA ALA A 21 49.38 36.53 15.18
C ALA A 21 49.39 37.37 13.89
N ILE A 22 48.64 38.46 13.90
CA ILE A 22 48.50 39.38 12.77
C ILE A 22 49.86 39.98 12.42
N SER A 23 50.17 40.07 11.12
CA SER A 23 51.39 40.72 10.60
C SER A 23 52.71 40.23 11.23
N SER A 24 52.73 39.00 11.76
CA SER A 24 53.90 38.41 12.44
C SER A 24 54.94 37.84 11.48
N GLN A 25 54.75 38.07 10.17
CA GLN A 25 55.60 37.54 9.09
C GLN A 25 55.73 36.01 9.13
N LEU A 26 54.62 35.33 9.46
CA LEU A 26 54.55 33.88 9.51
C LEU A 26 54.69 33.27 8.12
N GLU A 27 55.42 32.16 8.01
CA GLU A 27 55.55 31.39 6.78
C GLU A 27 55.42 29.88 6.99
N GLY A 28 55.06 29.17 5.92
CA GLY A 28 55.01 27.70 5.90
C GLY A 28 53.64 27.12 6.23
N HIS A 29 53.65 25.98 6.92
CA HIS A 29 52.48 25.24 7.38
C HIS A 29 52.24 25.51 8.86
N LEU A 30 50.97 25.64 9.27
CA LEU A 30 50.59 25.80 10.66
C LEU A 30 49.56 24.74 11.07
N ASP A 31 49.88 23.95 12.10
CA ASP A 31 48.97 22.99 12.69
C ASP A 31 48.57 23.43 14.11
N LEU A 32 47.28 23.75 14.28
CA LEU A 32 46.71 24.13 15.56
C LEU A 32 45.95 22.98 16.25
N SER A 33 46.13 21.74 15.79
CA SER A 33 45.47 20.55 16.37
C SER A 33 45.83 20.27 17.82
N GLU A 34 46.88 20.89 18.35
CA GLU A 34 47.27 20.77 19.77
C GLU A 34 46.61 21.82 20.67
N TYR A 35 45.72 22.67 20.15
CA TYR A 35 45.01 23.72 20.88
C TYR A 35 43.50 23.41 20.97
N PRO A 36 43.07 22.51 21.86
CA PRO A 36 41.68 22.01 21.92
C PRO A 36 40.67 23.06 22.41
N ASN A 37 41.13 24.08 23.15
CA ASN A 37 40.29 25.13 23.73
C ASN A 37 40.14 26.36 22.83
N LEU A 38 40.70 26.32 21.62
CA LEU A 38 40.77 27.47 20.74
C LEU A 38 39.37 27.85 20.22
N THR A 39 39.03 29.12 20.39
CA THR A 39 37.74 29.69 19.97
C THR A 39 37.89 30.80 18.92
N ILE A 40 39.05 31.47 18.89
CA ILE A 40 39.36 32.59 18.00
C ILE A 40 40.74 32.35 17.39
N VAL A 41 40.83 32.45 16.07
CA VAL A 41 42.09 32.37 15.32
C VAL A 41 42.18 33.57 14.39
N ASP A 42 43.18 34.44 14.60
CA ASP A 42 43.47 35.56 13.70
C ASP A 42 44.93 35.52 13.24
N LEU A 43 45.11 35.16 11.98
CA LEU A 43 46.40 34.99 11.31
C LEU A 43 46.55 36.00 10.17
N GLY A 44 45.83 37.12 10.24
CA GLY A 44 45.80 38.14 9.18
C GLY A 44 47.17 38.68 8.77
N CYS A 45 47.30 39.10 7.52
CA CYS A 45 48.48 39.78 6.97
C CYS A 45 49.78 38.94 7.04
N ASN A 46 49.66 37.62 6.90
CA ASN A 46 50.77 36.68 6.82
C ASN A 46 50.84 36.02 5.43
N SER A 47 51.19 36.82 4.41
CA SER A 47 51.11 36.41 3.00
C SER A 47 51.96 35.20 2.58
N ARG A 48 52.85 34.71 3.45
CA ARG A 48 53.69 33.51 3.25
C ARG A 48 53.19 32.28 4.03
N LEU A 49 52.14 32.42 4.83
CA LEU A 49 51.46 31.29 5.46
C LEU A 49 50.63 30.57 4.39
N THR A 50 50.94 29.31 4.10
CA THR A 50 50.41 28.60 2.92
C THR A 50 49.35 27.55 3.26
N SER A 51 49.30 27.11 4.52
CA SER A 51 48.38 26.06 4.95
C SER A 51 48.07 26.17 6.44
N LEU A 52 46.87 25.70 6.80
CA LEU A 52 46.34 25.72 8.16
C LEU A 52 45.58 24.41 8.43
N GLN A 53 45.87 23.77 9.56
CA GLN A 53 45.18 22.57 10.04
C GLN A 53 44.55 22.81 11.41
N LEU A 54 43.28 22.39 11.57
CA LEU A 54 42.43 22.66 12.75
C LEU A 54 41.71 21.42 13.29
N SER A 55 42.23 20.21 13.02
CA SER A 55 41.49 18.93 13.18
C SER A 55 40.88 18.68 14.57
N ASN A 56 41.42 19.29 15.64
CA ASN A 56 40.98 19.08 17.02
C ASN A 56 40.35 20.31 17.68
N SER A 57 40.12 21.40 16.94
CA SER A 57 39.63 22.68 17.49
C SER A 57 38.18 22.93 17.11
N SER A 58 37.28 22.02 17.53
CA SER A 58 35.84 22.08 17.21
C SER A 58 35.11 23.28 17.85
N GLY A 59 35.74 23.93 18.84
CA GLY A 59 35.23 25.12 19.54
C GLY A 59 35.45 26.45 18.81
N ILE A 60 36.10 26.46 17.65
CA ILE A 60 36.38 27.69 16.90
C ILE A 60 35.09 28.35 16.41
N LYS A 61 34.93 29.63 16.76
CA LYS A 61 33.80 30.49 16.38
C LYS A 61 34.18 31.56 15.36
N TYR A 62 35.44 31.99 15.37
CA TYR A 62 35.98 33.03 14.51
C TYR A 62 37.31 32.61 13.89
N ILE A 63 37.44 32.78 12.58
CA ILE A 63 38.70 32.61 11.85
C ILE A 63 38.95 33.82 10.97
N SER A 64 40.12 34.43 11.10
CA SER A 64 40.65 35.39 10.15
C SER A 64 41.96 34.88 9.57
N ILE A 65 41.98 34.71 8.26
CA ILE A 65 43.15 34.38 7.46
C ILE A 65 43.28 35.39 6.30
N PHE A 66 42.82 36.62 6.53
CA PHE A 66 42.91 37.72 5.58
C PHE A 66 44.37 37.97 5.17
N ASP A 67 44.62 38.23 3.88
CA ASP A 67 45.98 38.46 3.36
C ASP A 67 47.01 37.39 3.78
N THR A 68 46.60 36.11 3.70
CA THR A 68 47.48 34.94 3.81
C THR A 68 47.65 34.26 2.44
N GLY A 69 48.59 33.33 2.34
CA GLY A 69 48.77 32.46 1.17
C GLY A 69 47.97 31.16 1.23
N ILE A 70 46.99 31.03 2.14
CA ILE A 70 46.19 29.81 2.31
C ILE A 70 45.13 29.71 1.21
N TYR A 71 45.18 28.67 0.40
CA TYR A 71 44.21 28.42 -0.68
C TYR A 71 43.39 27.13 -0.51
N ASN A 72 43.77 26.28 0.45
CA ASN A 72 43.03 25.06 0.80
C ASN A 72 42.19 25.30 2.06
N PHE A 73 40.87 25.31 1.91
CA PHE A 73 39.92 25.52 3.01
C PHE A 73 39.27 24.23 3.52
N SER A 74 39.86 23.06 3.25
CA SER A 74 39.35 21.76 3.74
C SER A 74 39.24 21.69 5.26
N PHE A 75 40.03 22.47 6.00
CA PHE A 75 39.92 22.58 7.46
C PHE A 75 38.53 23.04 7.94
N LEU A 76 37.75 23.73 7.09
CA LEU A 76 36.39 24.17 7.43
C LEU A 76 35.42 23.01 7.64
N ALA A 77 35.68 21.84 7.06
CA ALA A 77 34.87 20.65 7.27
C ALA A 77 34.92 20.16 8.73
N TYR A 78 35.97 20.51 9.49
CA TYR A 78 36.19 20.08 10.87
C TYR A 78 35.80 21.14 11.91
N THR A 79 35.27 22.29 11.46
CA THR A 79 34.92 23.43 12.32
C THR A 79 33.45 23.81 12.16
N PRO A 80 32.50 22.98 12.63
CA PRO A 80 31.07 23.16 12.38
C PRO A 80 30.46 24.38 13.10
N ASN A 81 31.18 24.97 14.06
CA ASN A 81 30.70 26.05 14.92
C ASN A 81 31.20 27.45 14.52
N ILE A 82 31.78 27.61 13.33
CA ILE A 82 32.24 28.91 12.85
C ILE A 82 31.04 29.82 12.57
N HIS A 83 31.04 30.99 13.20
CA HIS A 83 30.03 32.03 12.99
C HIS A 83 30.50 33.10 12.02
N SER A 84 31.82 33.34 11.97
CA SER A 84 32.42 34.38 11.14
C SER A 84 33.77 33.92 10.61
N ILE A 85 33.99 34.17 9.32
CA ILE A 85 35.22 33.84 8.63
C ILE A 85 35.68 35.00 7.74
N CYS A 86 36.92 35.44 7.92
CA CYS A 86 37.60 36.38 7.04
C CYS A 86 38.60 35.60 6.18
N LEU A 87 38.23 35.36 4.93
CA LEU A 87 39.05 34.64 3.96
C LEU A 87 40.15 35.56 3.37
N PRO A 88 41.23 35.00 2.79
CA PRO A 88 42.26 35.79 2.13
C PRO A 88 41.63 36.65 1.02
N ARG A 89 42.14 37.87 0.85
CA ARG A 89 41.70 38.77 -0.22
C ARG A 89 42.16 38.16 -1.55
N ALA A 90 41.28 37.48 -2.25
CA ALA A 90 41.52 37.04 -3.62
C ALA A 90 41.45 38.27 -4.55
N GLY A 91 42.48 39.11 -4.53
CA GLY A 91 42.45 40.39 -5.24
C GLY A 91 43.81 40.95 -5.67
N ASP A 92 44.89 40.74 -4.90
CA ASP A 92 46.13 41.50 -5.17
C ASP A 92 47.31 40.65 -5.69
N LYS A 93 47.16 39.32 -5.80
CA LYS A 93 48.19 38.42 -6.40
C LYS A 93 47.73 37.55 -7.56
N ILE A 94 46.48 37.66 -7.98
CA ILE A 94 45.98 36.98 -9.17
C ILE A 94 45.20 38.01 -9.96
N GLY A 95 45.82 38.56 -11.01
CA GLY A 95 45.17 39.44 -12.00
C GLY A 95 44.14 38.71 -12.88
N GLU A 96 43.50 37.66 -12.36
CA GLU A 96 42.41 36.98 -13.02
C GLU A 96 41.17 36.93 -12.12
N PRO A 97 39.98 37.26 -12.67
CA PRO A 97 38.71 37.39 -11.93
C PRO A 97 38.14 36.07 -11.37
N THR A 98 38.92 34.99 -11.33
CA THR A 98 38.43 33.61 -11.23
C THR A 98 38.47 33.02 -9.81
N GLY A 99 39.30 33.53 -8.89
CA GLY A 99 39.48 32.95 -7.55
C GLY A 99 38.23 32.94 -6.66
N ASN A 100 37.51 34.07 -6.57
CA ASN A 100 36.26 34.16 -5.79
C ASN A 100 35.09 33.35 -6.42
N VAL A 101 35.18 33.07 -7.72
CA VAL A 101 34.16 32.31 -8.45
C VAL A 101 34.17 30.85 -8.02
N TYR A 102 35.35 30.26 -7.75
CA TYR A 102 35.45 28.86 -7.33
C TYR A 102 34.87 28.61 -5.94
N PHE A 103 35.17 29.46 -4.95
CA PHE A 103 34.65 29.28 -3.59
C PHE A 103 33.14 29.51 -3.51
N SER A 104 32.64 30.57 -4.15
CA SER A 104 31.20 30.84 -4.22
C SER A 104 30.44 29.75 -5.00
N LYS A 105 31.06 29.13 -6.00
CA LYS A 105 30.50 27.96 -6.70
C LYS A 105 30.47 26.73 -5.80
N ALA A 106 31.57 26.37 -5.14
CA ALA A 106 31.62 25.21 -4.26
C ALA A 106 30.63 25.32 -3.08
N LEU A 107 30.51 26.50 -2.48
CA LEU A 107 29.49 26.76 -1.45
C LEU A 107 28.07 26.64 -2.00
N ARG A 108 27.81 27.19 -3.19
CA ARG A 108 26.50 27.09 -3.83
C ARG A 108 26.12 25.63 -4.11
N ASP A 109 27.05 24.86 -4.67
CA ASP A 109 26.85 23.46 -5.01
C ASP A 109 26.57 22.64 -3.74
N SER A 110 27.35 22.85 -2.67
CA SER A 110 27.14 22.19 -1.37
C SER A 110 25.80 22.57 -0.73
N CYS A 111 25.41 23.85 -0.75
CA CYS A 111 24.11 24.29 -0.26
C CYS A 111 22.96 23.67 -1.07
N GLN A 112 23.11 23.57 -2.38
CA GLN A 112 22.10 22.97 -3.25
C GLN A 112 21.95 21.46 -3.00
N GLU A 113 23.06 20.75 -2.80
CA GLU A 113 23.05 19.33 -2.45
C GLU A 113 22.42 19.08 -1.08
N ASN A 114 22.78 19.86 -0.06
CA ASN A 114 22.17 19.77 1.26
C ASN A 114 20.66 20.05 1.23
N TYR A 115 20.22 21.02 0.44
CA TYR A 115 18.80 21.28 0.24
C TYR A 115 18.08 20.10 -0.43
N LYS A 116 18.69 19.48 -1.46
CA LYS A 116 18.15 18.27 -2.10
C LYS A 116 18.03 17.11 -1.10
N LEU A 117 19.08 16.83 -0.33
CA LEU A 117 19.04 15.78 0.69
C LEU A 117 17.96 16.03 1.74
N GLN A 118 17.83 17.27 2.22
CA GLN A 118 16.81 17.62 3.21
C GLN A 118 15.39 17.46 2.66
N THR A 119 15.16 17.84 1.39
CA THR A 119 13.86 17.68 0.74
C THR A 119 13.52 16.21 0.50
N SER A 120 14.48 15.40 0.03
CA SER A 120 14.30 13.94 -0.10
C SER A 120 14.02 13.26 1.24
N LEU A 121 14.73 13.63 2.30
CA LEU A 121 14.48 13.09 3.65
C LEU A 121 13.07 13.44 4.15
N ARG A 122 12.63 14.69 3.95
CA ARG A 122 11.27 15.11 4.31
C ARG A 122 10.20 14.35 3.54
N GLN A 123 10.43 14.07 2.25
CA GLN A 123 9.51 13.28 1.42
C GLN A 123 9.45 11.82 1.90
N SER A 124 10.59 11.19 2.17
CA SER A 124 10.65 9.83 2.70
C SER A 124 9.92 9.71 4.04
N ASN A 125 10.13 10.65 4.97
CA ASN A 125 9.43 10.66 6.25
C ASN A 125 7.90 10.79 6.10
N ARG A 126 7.41 11.60 5.15
CA ARG A 126 5.97 11.70 4.87
C ARG A 126 5.40 10.39 4.33
N GLN A 127 6.14 9.69 3.47
CA GLN A 127 5.72 8.39 2.94
C GLN A 127 5.63 7.34 4.05
N ILE A 128 6.65 7.27 4.91
CA ILE A 128 6.66 6.36 6.08
C ILE A 128 5.47 6.66 6.99
N GLN A 129 5.19 7.93 7.28
CA GLN A 129 4.05 8.30 8.11
C GLN A 129 2.71 7.87 7.48
N THR A 130 2.56 8.06 6.17
CA THR A 130 1.35 7.66 5.45
C THR A 130 1.14 6.14 5.49
N GLN A 131 2.21 5.37 5.33
CA GLN A 131 2.15 3.90 5.44
C GLN A 131 1.78 3.46 6.85
N LEU A 132 2.36 4.08 7.87
CA LEU A 132 2.06 3.80 9.28
C LEU A 132 0.58 4.08 9.60
N ASP A 133 0.04 5.21 9.13
CA ASP A 133 -1.37 5.57 9.35
C ASP A 133 -2.33 4.58 8.66
N GLN A 134 -1.97 4.10 7.47
CA GLN A 134 -2.73 3.06 6.76
C GLN A 134 -2.73 1.73 7.52
N GLU A 135 -1.60 1.34 8.08
CA GLU A 135 -1.46 0.10 8.85
C GLU A 135 -2.18 0.16 10.19
N ILE A 136 -2.14 1.30 10.88
CA ILE A 136 -2.94 1.56 12.10
C ILE A 136 -4.43 1.42 11.79
N LYS A 137 -4.89 2.02 10.68
CA LYS A 137 -6.31 1.91 10.27
C LYS A 137 -6.70 0.46 10.01
N LYS A 138 -5.90 -0.28 9.24
CA LYS A 138 -6.14 -1.71 8.96
C LYS A 138 -6.19 -2.55 10.25
N ASN A 139 -5.33 -2.26 11.22
CA ASN A 139 -5.34 -2.95 12.51
C ASN A 139 -6.57 -2.61 13.37
N CYS A 140 -7.08 -1.39 13.28
CA CYS A 140 -8.34 -1.00 13.90
C CYS A 140 -9.52 -1.80 13.32
N ASP A 141 -9.62 -1.86 12.00
CA ASP A 141 -10.66 -2.61 11.29
C ASP A 141 -10.59 -4.12 11.64
N ASN A 142 -9.39 -4.69 11.69
CA ASN A 142 -9.18 -6.08 12.10
C ASN A 142 -9.63 -6.33 13.55
N THR A 143 -9.34 -5.40 14.47
CA THR A 143 -9.76 -5.51 15.87
C THR A 143 -11.29 -5.51 15.99
N GLN A 144 -11.97 -4.69 15.19
CA GLN A 144 -13.43 -4.66 15.16
C GLN A 144 -14.00 -6.00 14.64
N ARG A 145 -13.40 -6.55 13.57
CA ARG A 145 -13.81 -7.83 13.01
C ARG A 145 -13.58 -9.00 13.97
N ILE A 146 -12.51 -8.97 14.76
CA ILE A 146 -12.27 -9.98 15.81
C ILE A 146 -13.40 -9.96 16.85
N LYS A 147 -13.83 -8.78 17.30
CA LYS A 147 -14.96 -8.65 18.24
C LYS A 147 -16.27 -9.20 17.68
N GLU A 148 -16.54 -8.95 16.40
CA GLU A 148 -17.72 -9.50 15.72
C GLU A 148 -17.67 -11.03 15.64
N LEU A 149 -16.50 -11.60 15.33
CA LEU A 149 -16.30 -13.04 15.30
C LEU A 149 -16.43 -13.68 16.69
N GLU A 150 -15.92 -13.02 17.74
CA GLU A 150 -16.09 -13.46 19.13
C GLU A 150 -17.57 -13.50 19.54
N GLN A 151 -18.35 -12.50 19.14
CA GLN A 151 -19.80 -12.49 19.37
C GLN A 151 -20.52 -13.63 18.62
N GLN A 152 -20.18 -13.87 17.36
CA GLN A 152 -20.74 -14.98 16.60
C GLN A 152 -20.37 -16.34 17.20
N LEU A 153 -19.13 -16.50 17.67
CA LEU A 153 -18.67 -17.71 18.35
C LEU A 153 -19.50 -17.97 19.61
N ALA A 154 -19.78 -16.94 20.40
CA ALA A 154 -20.60 -17.06 21.60
C ALA A 154 -22.03 -17.54 21.28
N ILE A 155 -22.65 -17.02 20.20
CA ILE A 155 -23.97 -17.46 19.74
C ILE A 155 -23.94 -18.95 19.34
N VAL A 156 -22.95 -19.36 18.54
CA VAL A 156 -22.83 -20.77 18.11
C VAL A 156 -22.57 -21.71 19.28
N GLN A 157 -21.82 -21.27 20.29
CA GLN A 157 -21.63 -22.05 21.52
C GLN A 157 -22.94 -22.22 22.29
N GLN A 158 -23.74 -21.16 22.40
CA GLN A 158 -25.06 -21.24 23.02
C GLN A 158 -26.00 -22.18 22.25
N GLU A 159 -26.09 -22.06 20.92
CA GLU A 159 -26.92 -22.95 20.09
C GLU A 159 -26.52 -24.42 20.24
N ASN A 160 -25.22 -24.71 20.34
CA ASN A 160 -24.74 -26.08 20.57
C ASN A 160 -25.10 -26.59 21.97
N GLN A 161 -25.07 -25.74 22.99
CA GLN A 161 -25.54 -26.10 24.34
C GLN A 161 -27.04 -26.40 24.33
N GLU A 162 -27.86 -25.55 23.71
CA GLU A 162 -29.30 -25.76 23.57
C GLU A 162 -29.60 -27.07 22.79
N LYS A 163 -28.88 -27.32 21.70
CA LYS A 163 -29.00 -28.56 20.93
C LYS A 163 -28.66 -29.80 21.76
N ASN A 164 -27.64 -29.73 22.61
CA ASN A 164 -27.28 -30.83 23.50
C ASN A 164 -28.37 -31.06 24.56
N GLN A 165 -28.93 -30.00 25.15
CA GLN A 165 -30.05 -30.10 26.09
C GLN A 165 -31.29 -30.71 25.42
N ILE A 166 -31.61 -30.32 24.18
CA ILE A 166 -32.70 -30.93 23.41
C ILE A 166 -32.45 -32.41 23.16
N ASN A 167 -31.22 -32.81 22.85
CA ASN A 167 -30.87 -34.22 22.68
C ASN A 167 -31.05 -35.01 24.00
N GLU A 168 -30.65 -34.44 25.13
CA GLU A 168 -30.86 -35.03 26.46
C GLU A 168 -32.35 -35.18 26.77
N LEU A 169 -33.15 -34.13 26.55
CA LEU A 169 -34.61 -34.18 26.71
C LEU A 169 -35.25 -35.21 25.77
N SER A 170 -34.79 -35.31 24.53
CA SER A 170 -35.23 -36.32 23.56
C SER A 170 -34.95 -37.74 24.08
N ASN A 171 -33.77 -37.97 24.66
CA ASN A 171 -33.41 -39.27 25.24
C ASN A 171 -34.26 -39.64 26.48
N ILE A 172 -34.70 -38.64 27.26
CA ILE A 172 -35.59 -38.82 28.41
C ILE A 172 -37.03 -39.06 27.97
N ALA A 173 -37.53 -38.27 27.02
CA ALA A 173 -38.92 -38.35 26.54
C ALA A 173 -39.17 -39.60 25.70
N LEU A 174 -38.14 -40.12 25.01
CA LEU A 174 -38.19 -41.33 24.18
C LEU A 174 -37.05 -42.29 24.55
N PRO A 175 -37.08 -42.90 25.76
CA PRO A 175 -36.02 -43.81 26.17
C PRO A 175 -36.06 -45.07 25.27
N ASN A 176 -34.91 -45.40 24.67
CA ASN A 176 -34.66 -46.57 23.81
C ASN A 176 -35.09 -46.51 22.33
N SER A 177 -35.02 -45.35 21.66
CA SER A 177 -35.06 -45.35 20.19
C SER A 177 -34.14 -44.31 19.56
N PRO A 178 -32.83 -44.60 19.38
CA PRO A 178 -31.93 -43.75 18.59
C PRO A 178 -32.39 -43.53 17.14
N ASP A 179 -33.39 -44.29 16.68
CA ASP A 179 -33.81 -44.38 15.27
C ASP A 179 -35.06 -43.59 14.89
N HIS A 180 -35.89 -43.09 15.82
CA HIS A 180 -37.20 -42.55 15.42
C HIS A 180 -37.12 -41.24 14.65
N PHE A 181 -36.20 -40.34 15.02
CA PHE A 181 -36.07 -39.06 14.32
C PHE A 181 -35.43 -39.22 12.94
N THR A 182 -34.47 -40.13 12.80
CA THR A 182 -33.88 -40.49 11.51
C THR A 182 -34.91 -41.14 10.60
N LYS A 183 -35.71 -42.09 11.12
CA LYS A 183 -36.83 -42.71 10.38
C LYS A 183 -37.88 -41.69 9.99
N LEU A 184 -38.26 -40.77 10.89
CA LEU A 184 -39.20 -39.70 10.60
C LEU A 184 -38.66 -38.74 9.52
N LYS A 185 -37.38 -38.35 9.61
CA LYS A 185 -36.71 -37.51 8.61
C LYS A 185 -36.69 -38.18 7.24
N GLN A 186 -36.35 -39.46 7.19
CA GLN A 186 -36.38 -40.27 5.96
C GLN A 186 -37.81 -40.38 5.40
N GLU A 187 -38.81 -40.56 6.26
CA GLU A 187 -40.20 -40.67 5.85
C GLU A 187 -40.75 -39.33 5.32
N ILE A 188 -40.39 -38.21 5.94
CA ILE A 188 -40.71 -36.87 5.43
C ILE A 188 -40.08 -36.64 4.06
N ILE A 189 -38.81 -37.04 3.86
CA ILE A 189 -38.14 -36.95 2.55
C ILE A 189 -38.88 -37.82 1.53
N ARG A 190 -39.21 -39.06 1.88
CA ARG A 190 -39.96 -39.99 1.03
C ARG A 190 -41.29 -39.38 0.57
N LEU A 191 -42.06 -38.82 1.50
CA LEU A 191 -43.35 -38.18 1.20
C LEU A 191 -43.18 -36.95 0.30
N LYS A 192 -42.20 -36.09 0.57
CA LYS A 192 -41.90 -34.91 -0.27
C LYS A 192 -41.50 -35.30 -1.70
N VAL A 193 -40.66 -36.32 -1.86
CA VAL A 193 -40.27 -36.83 -3.18
C VAL A 193 -41.48 -37.43 -3.90
N GLN A 194 -42.33 -38.19 -3.20
CA GLN A 194 -43.55 -38.76 -3.78
C GLN A 194 -44.54 -37.70 -4.26
N GLU A 195 -44.62 -36.55 -3.58
CA GLU A 195 -45.49 -35.44 -4.00
C GLU A 195 -44.87 -34.61 -5.14
N LEU A 196 -43.56 -34.38 -5.10
CA LEU A 196 -42.87 -33.47 -6.03
C LEU A 196 -42.52 -34.14 -7.37
N ALA A 197 -42.16 -35.42 -7.37
CA ALA A 197 -41.76 -36.12 -8.60
C ALA A 197 -42.88 -36.16 -9.68
N PRO A 198 -44.16 -36.41 -9.35
CA PRO A 198 -45.25 -36.31 -10.32
C PRO A 198 -45.42 -34.89 -10.87
N LYS A 199 -45.25 -33.85 -10.03
CA LYS A 199 -45.35 -32.44 -10.45
C LYS A 199 -44.23 -32.10 -11.45
N VAL A 200 -42.98 -32.49 -11.15
CA VAL A 200 -41.84 -32.30 -12.06
C VAL A 200 -42.07 -33.01 -13.39
N ARG A 201 -42.57 -34.26 -13.37
CA ARG A 201 -42.85 -35.03 -14.59
C ARG A 201 -43.95 -34.38 -15.44
N ASN A 202 -45.01 -33.88 -14.81
CA ASN A 202 -46.11 -33.20 -15.49
C ASN A 202 -45.65 -31.87 -16.12
N GLU A 203 -44.90 -31.05 -15.37
CA GLU A 203 -44.36 -29.80 -15.91
C GLU A 203 -43.31 -30.04 -17.02
N SER A 204 -42.46 -31.05 -16.88
CA SER A 204 -41.54 -31.47 -17.95
C SER A 204 -42.28 -31.75 -19.25
N THR A 205 -43.37 -32.52 -19.17
CA THR A 205 -44.19 -32.85 -20.35
C THR A 205 -44.82 -31.61 -20.98
N LYS A 206 -45.28 -30.64 -20.17
CA LYS A 206 -45.84 -29.38 -20.68
C LYS A 206 -44.77 -28.53 -21.36
N VAL A 207 -43.60 -28.40 -20.75
CA VAL A 207 -42.47 -27.62 -21.31
C VAL A 207 -42.02 -28.23 -22.62
N VAL A 208 -41.85 -29.57 -22.71
CA VAL A 208 -41.46 -30.24 -23.96
C VAL A 208 -42.44 -29.93 -25.09
N LYS A 209 -43.75 -29.99 -24.83
CA LYS A 209 -44.77 -29.63 -25.83
C LYS A 209 -44.66 -28.17 -26.27
N LEU A 210 -44.51 -27.23 -25.33
CA LEU A 210 -44.34 -25.82 -25.65
C LEU A 210 -43.07 -25.56 -26.49
N ILE A 211 -41.98 -26.30 -26.22
CA ILE A 211 -40.75 -26.23 -27.00
C ILE A 211 -41.00 -26.72 -28.44
N GLU A 212 -41.66 -27.86 -28.61
CA GLU A 212 -41.99 -28.40 -29.94
C GLU A 212 -42.90 -27.45 -30.73
N GLU A 213 -43.93 -26.89 -30.09
CA GLU A 213 -44.82 -25.90 -30.70
C GLU A 213 -44.06 -24.63 -31.11
N ALA A 214 -43.20 -24.10 -30.24
CA ALA A 214 -42.39 -22.92 -30.53
C ALA A 214 -41.40 -23.18 -31.67
N LYS A 215 -40.75 -24.36 -31.70
CA LYS A 215 -39.84 -24.76 -32.78
C LYS A 215 -40.54 -24.89 -34.12
N ASN A 216 -41.72 -25.52 -34.13
CA ASN A 216 -42.51 -25.70 -35.34
C ASN A 216 -42.95 -24.35 -35.92
N LYS A 217 -43.35 -23.39 -35.06
CA LYS A 217 -43.70 -22.02 -35.48
C LYS A 217 -42.49 -21.21 -35.92
N ALA A 218 -41.36 -21.35 -35.23
CA ALA A 218 -40.13 -20.62 -35.55
C ALA A 218 -39.50 -21.06 -36.88
N GLY A 219 -39.82 -22.26 -37.39
CA GLY A 219 -39.34 -22.77 -38.67
C GLY A 219 -37.81 -22.75 -38.77
N ASN A 220 -37.26 -21.89 -39.63
CA ASN A 220 -35.82 -21.72 -39.82
C ASN A 220 -35.08 -21.22 -38.56
N PHE A 221 -35.80 -20.65 -37.59
CA PHE A 221 -35.25 -20.16 -36.33
C PHE A 221 -35.36 -21.17 -35.17
N SER A 222 -35.72 -22.43 -35.44
CA SER A 222 -35.82 -23.49 -34.42
C SER A 222 -34.57 -23.63 -33.54
N SER A 223 -33.36 -23.47 -34.12
CA SER A 223 -32.11 -23.47 -33.35
C SER A 223 -31.97 -22.30 -32.38
N ILE A 224 -32.59 -21.16 -32.66
CA ILE A 224 -32.60 -19.98 -31.77
C ILE A 224 -33.50 -20.23 -30.57
N VAL A 225 -34.57 -21.02 -30.73
CA VAL A 225 -35.40 -21.50 -29.60
C VAL A 225 -34.54 -22.34 -28.64
N ASP A 226 -33.69 -23.23 -29.15
CA ASP A 226 -32.77 -23.98 -28.28
C ASP A 226 -31.76 -23.07 -27.57
N LEU A 227 -31.21 -22.09 -28.27
CA LEU A 227 -30.23 -21.15 -27.72
C LEU A 227 -30.81 -20.26 -26.62
N ILE A 228 -32.04 -19.75 -26.78
CA ILE A 228 -32.68 -18.93 -25.75
C ILE A 228 -33.00 -19.75 -24.50
N LEU A 229 -33.46 -21.00 -24.67
CA LEU A 229 -33.77 -21.92 -23.58
C LEU A 229 -32.50 -22.33 -22.81
N GLU A 230 -31.39 -22.59 -23.50
CA GLU A 230 -30.12 -22.91 -22.86
C GLU A 230 -29.54 -21.69 -22.14
N THR A 231 -29.66 -20.50 -22.73
CA THR A 231 -29.25 -19.24 -22.09
C THR A 231 -30.06 -18.98 -20.81
N GLN A 232 -31.38 -19.20 -20.84
CA GLN A 232 -32.25 -19.09 -19.67
C GLN A 232 -31.87 -20.08 -18.57
N LYS A 233 -31.58 -21.34 -18.94
CA LYS A 233 -31.09 -22.35 -18.00
C LYS A 233 -29.81 -21.91 -17.30
N GLN A 234 -28.86 -21.34 -18.04
CA GLN A 234 -27.61 -20.82 -17.46
C GLN A 234 -27.85 -19.66 -16.50
N ILE A 235 -28.81 -18.78 -16.80
CA ILE A 235 -29.20 -17.67 -15.90
C ILE A 235 -29.82 -18.20 -14.60
N VAL A 236 -30.68 -19.22 -14.68
CA VAL A 236 -31.35 -19.80 -13.50
C VAL A 236 -30.38 -20.63 -12.64
N GLN A 237 -29.41 -21.30 -13.26
CA GLN A 237 -28.48 -22.20 -12.57
C GLN A 237 -27.19 -21.51 -12.06
N ASN A 238 -26.68 -20.48 -12.75
CA ASN A 238 -25.44 -19.80 -12.38
C ASN A 238 -25.71 -18.46 -11.68
N SER A 239 -25.40 -18.38 -10.38
CA SER A 239 -25.52 -17.16 -9.57
C SER A 239 -24.30 -16.22 -9.63
N VAL A 240 -23.30 -16.51 -10.45
CA VAL A 240 -22.05 -15.74 -10.51
C VAL A 240 -22.26 -14.45 -11.31
N THR A 241 -22.10 -13.32 -10.64
CA THR A 241 -22.42 -11.97 -11.13
C THR A 241 -21.63 -11.51 -12.35
N SER A 242 -20.44 -12.06 -12.63
CA SER A 242 -19.56 -11.56 -13.69
C SER A 242 -19.99 -11.89 -15.13
N GLN A 243 -20.90 -12.85 -15.34
CA GLN A 243 -21.38 -13.23 -16.69
C GLN A 243 -22.86 -12.95 -16.90
N ARG A 244 -23.56 -12.44 -15.89
CA ARG A 244 -25.02 -12.25 -15.92
C ARG A 244 -25.44 -11.27 -17.02
N ASP A 245 -24.71 -10.16 -17.16
CA ASP A 245 -24.98 -9.14 -18.18
C ASP A 245 -24.78 -9.67 -19.61
N ILE A 246 -23.79 -10.56 -19.79
CA ILE A 246 -23.54 -11.21 -21.08
C ILE A 246 -24.71 -12.14 -21.45
N PHE A 247 -25.23 -12.90 -20.49
CA PHE A 247 -26.37 -13.78 -20.73
C PHE A 247 -27.67 -13.01 -20.98
N PHE A 248 -27.90 -11.90 -20.28
CA PHE A 248 -29.05 -11.03 -20.56
C PHE A 248 -28.95 -10.41 -21.96
N GLY A 249 -27.77 -9.93 -22.36
CA GLY A 249 -27.56 -9.41 -23.72
C GLY A 249 -27.82 -10.45 -24.81
N LYS A 250 -27.36 -11.70 -24.61
CA LYS A 250 -27.65 -12.82 -25.52
C LYS A 250 -29.14 -13.17 -25.57
N MET A 251 -29.79 -13.23 -24.41
CA MET A 251 -31.23 -13.50 -24.33
C MET A 251 -32.04 -12.45 -25.07
N GLU A 252 -31.73 -11.16 -24.89
CA GLU A 252 -32.46 -10.07 -25.55
C GLU A 252 -32.29 -10.10 -27.08
N ALA A 253 -31.08 -10.45 -27.56
CA ALA A 253 -30.82 -10.65 -28.98
C ALA A 253 -31.65 -11.81 -29.56
N TYR A 254 -31.67 -12.97 -28.89
CA TYR A 254 -32.46 -14.11 -29.32
C TYR A 254 -33.96 -13.83 -29.26
N ARG A 255 -34.42 -13.12 -28.22
CA ARG A 255 -35.80 -12.65 -28.07
C ARG A 255 -36.21 -11.77 -29.24
N THR A 256 -35.42 -10.76 -29.58
CA THR A 256 -35.69 -9.86 -30.71
C THR A 256 -35.85 -10.61 -32.02
N ILE A 257 -35.02 -11.64 -32.25
CA ILE A 257 -35.12 -12.48 -33.47
C ILE A 257 -36.40 -13.32 -33.43
N LEU A 258 -36.71 -13.96 -32.31
CA LEU A 258 -37.89 -14.82 -32.17
C LEU A 258 -39.20 -14.05 -32.16
N GLU A 259 -39.22 -12.78 -31.74
CA GLU A 259 -40.42 -11.92 -31.78
C GLU A 259 -40.87 -11.60 -33.22
N SER A 260 -40.07 -11.92 -34.24
CA SER A 260 -40.49 -11.86 -35.65
C SER A 260 -41.39 -13.04 -36.10
N VAL A 261 -41.42 -14.12 -35.31
CA VAL A 261 -42.10 -15.39 -35.66
C VAL A 261 -42.96 -15.98 -34.54
N LEU A 262 -42.72 -15.59 -33.29
CA LEU A 262 -43.49 -15.96 -32.10
C LEU A 262 -44.05 -14.68 -31.45
N SER A 263 -45.25 -14.76 -30.86
CA SER A 263 -45.76 -13.63 -30.10
C SER A 263 -44.96 -13.43 -28.81
N LYS A 264 -44.96 -12.19 -28.29
CA LYS A 264 -44.33 -11.86 -27.02
C LYS A 264 -44.89 -12.71 -25.88
N GLU A 265 -46.19 -12.97 -25.90
CA GLU A 265 -46.91 -13.78 -24.91
C GLU A 265 -46.50 -15.26 -25.00
N GLU A 266 -46.36 -15.81 -26.21
CA GLU A 266 -45.91 -17.19 -26.42
C GLU A 266 -44.50 -17.41 -25.89
N LEU A 267 -43.59 -16.49 -26.24
CA LEU A 267 -42.20 -16.55 -25.81
C LEU A 267 -42.08 -16.37 -24.28
N GLN A 268 -42.82 -15.43 -23.70
CA GLN A 268 -42.82 -15.22 -22.25
C GLN A 268 -43.40 -16.44 -21.52
N THR A 269 -44.46 -17.05 -22.06
CA THR A 269 -45.08 -18.26 -21.48
C THR A 269 -44.09 -19.42 -21.48
N LEU A 270 -43.37 -19.63 -22.60
CA LEU A 270 -42.35 -20.66 -22.72
C LEU A 270 -41.21 -20.46 -21.69
N LEU A 271 -40.67 -19.24 -21.59
CA LEU A 271 -39.57 -18.93 -20.68
C LEU A 271 -39.99 -19.03 -19.21
N ASN A 272 -41.20 -18.57 -18.87
CA ASN A 272 -41.74 -18.71 -17.51
C ASN A 272 -41.91 -20.19 -17.13
N LYS A 273 -42.51 -20.99 -18.01
CA LYS A 273 -42.71 -22.43 -17.75
C LYS A 273 -41.40 -23.20 -17.65
N GLN A 274 -40.41 -22.85 -18.46
CA GLN A 274 -39.08 -23.42 -18.34
C GLN A 274 -38.45 -23.09 -16.99
N THR A 275 -38.60 -21.85 -16.51
CA THR A 275 -38.08 -21.41 -15.21
C THR A 275 -38.73 -22.16 -14.06
N GLU A 276 -40.06 -22.25 -14.04
CA GLU A 276 -40.82 -23.04 -13.06
C GLU A 276 -40.36 -24.50 -13.04
N PHE A 277 -40.17 -25.11 -14.21
CA PHE A 277 -39.68 -26.48 -14.32
C PHE A 277 -38.26 -26.64 -13.74
N LEU A 278 -37.34 -25.73 -14.06
CA LEU A 278 -35.96 -25.79 -13.55
C LEU A 278 -35.89 -25.63 -12.03
N GLU A 279 -36.74 -24.78 -11.45
CA GLU A 279 -36.85 -24.64 -9.99
C GLU A 279 -37.38 -25.90 -9.31
N LEU A 280 -38.44 -26.50 -9.88
CA LEU A 280 -39.00 -27.76 -9.39
C LEU A 280 -37.98 -28.91 -9.49
N GLU A 281 -37.24 -28.99 -10.61
CA GLU A 281 -36.18 -29.98 -10.80
C GLU A 281 -35.05 -29.81 -9.79
N LYS A 282 -34.64 -28.55 -9.53
CA LYS A 282 -33.62 -28.23 -8.52
C LYS A 282 -34.07 -28.63 -7.12
N HIS A 283 -35.31 -28.33 -6.75
CA HIS A 283 -35.86 -28.71 -5.45
C HIS A 283 -35.93 -30.23 -5.28
N LEU A 284 -36.35 -30.96 -6.32
CA LEU A 284 -36.37 -32.43 -6.28
C LEU A 284 -34.96 -33.01 -6.09
N LYS A 285 -33.96 -32.48 -6.82
CA LYS A 285 -32.56 -32.90 -6.65
C LYS A 285 -32.04 -32.67 -5.23
N SER A 286 -32.39 -31.55 -4.59
CA SER A 286 -31.96 -31.27 -3.21
C SER A 286 -32.56 -32.20 -2.16
N LEU A 287 -33.67 -32.87 -2.45
CA LEU A 287 -34.32 -33.82 -1.54
C LEU A 287 -33.76 -35.24 -1.69
N GLN A 288 -33.01 -35.51 -2.76
CA GLN A 288 -32.43 -36.81 -3.08
C GLN A 288 -30.94 -36.93 -2.69
N LEU A 289 -30.35 -35.83 -2.21
CA LEU A 289 -28.98 -35.75 -1.66
C LEU A 289 -29.01 -35.92 -0.13
#